data_AF-A0A7L3Y852-F1
#
_entry.id   AF-A0A7L3Y852-F1
#
_cell.length_a   1.000
_cell.length_b   1.000
_cell.length_c   1.000
_cell.angle_alpha   90.00
_cell.angle_beta   90.00
_cell.angle_gamma   90.00
#
_symmetry.space_group_name_H-M   'P 1'
#
loop_
_entity.id
_entity.type
_entity.pdbx_description
1 polymer ?
#
loop_
_entity_poly.entity_id
_entity_poly.type
_entity_poly.pdbx_seq_one_letter_code
_entity_poly.pdbx_strand_id
1 'polypeptide(L)'
;GANLVPEEACTYTKNTVCGCLPGYFCSYFGTEGCELCQRYTVCFPGSMVKERGTKTTDNVCEPCPPGTSSTANMSYSCTPSSRLKENDLVQGEDGNPSSDSSVTAIVGSGVGINVLVIAAGLIYIWQRRKRKNYVPRNGQQDQALILTVENGDQTTVPVQETSADPEETRAE
;
A
#
# COMPACT_ATOMS: atom_id res chain seq x y z
N GLY A 1 12.48 -20.49 -15.98
CA GLY A 1 13.04 -21.32 -14.88
C GLY A 1 13.43 -20.43 -13.72
N ALA A 2 13.84 -21.00 -12.58
CA ALA A 2 14.17 -20.28 -11.35
C ALA A 2 15.54 -19.58 -11.36
N ASN A 3 16.33 -19.70 -12.44
CA ASN A 3 17.65 -19.08 -12.64
C ASN A 3 18.70 -19.45 -11.56
N LEU A 4 18.63 -20.70 -11.09
CA LEU A 4 19.50 -21.27 -10.07
C LEU A 4 20.71 -21.99 -10.68
N VAL A 5 21.83 -21.99 -9.97
CA VAL A 5 23.05 -22.73 -10.27
C VAL A 5 23.64 -23.30 -8.97
N PRO A 6 24.23 -24.51 -8.97
CA PRO A 6 24.91 -25.03 -7.79
C PRO A 6 26.08 -24.12 -7.38
N GLU A 7 26.07 -23.64 -6.14
CA GLU A 7 27.21 -22.94 -5.52
C GLU A 7 28.05 -23.92 -4.70
N GLU A 8 27.41 -24.89 -4.05
CA GLU A 8 28.07 -25.98 -3.33
C GLU A 8 27.56 -27.34 -3.81
N ALA A 9 28.48 -28.25 -4.09
CA ALA A 9 28.14 -29.61 -4.50
C ALA A 9 27.55 -30.41 -3.34
N CYS A 10 26.70 -31.38 -3.65
CA CYS A 10 26.20 -32.32 -2.65
C CYS A 10 27.33 -33.19 -2.09
N THR A 11 27.12 -33.67 -0.86
CA THR A 11 27.97 -34.65 -0.18
C THR A 11 27.11 -35.80 0.31
N TYR A 12 27.71 -36.86 0.87
CA TYR A 12 26.95 -38.01 1.39
C TYR A 12 25.95 -37.68 2.50
N THR A 13 26.08 -36.52 3.16
CA THR A 13 25.25 -36.10 4.30
C THR A 13 24.59 -34.74 4.12
N LYS A 14 24.84 -34.04 3.00
CA LYS A 14 24.29 -32.72 2.71
C LYS A 14 23.88 -32.62 1.25
N ASN A 15 22.73 -32.03 0.99
CA ASN A 15 22.29 -31.73 -0.36
C ASN A 15 23.16 -30.63 -1.00
N THR A 16 22.98 -30.44 -2.30
CA THR A 16 23.60 -29.32 -3.02
C THR A 16 22.98 -28.00 -2.59
N VAL A 17 23.80 -26.96 -2.44
CA VAL A 17 23.32 -25.59 -2.17
C VAL A 17 23.26 -24.84 -3.49
N CYS A 18 22.11 -24.25 -3.77
CA CYS A 18 21.85 -23.49 -4.98
C CYS A 18 21.92 -21.98 -4.72
N GLY A 19 22.54 -21.26 -5.64
CA GLY A 19 22.56 -19.79 -5.70
C GLY A 19 22.08 -19.29 -7.06
N CYS A 20 22.19 -17.97 -7.26
CA CYS A 20 21.68 -17.31 -8.47
C CYS A 20 22.72 -17.19 -9.56
N LEU A 21 22.28 -17.28 -10.82
CA LEU A 21 23.12 -16.94 -11.97
C LEU A 21 23.62 -15.48 -11.90
N PRO A 22 24.77 -15.16 -12.52
CA PRO A 22 25.24 -13.79 -12.64
C PRO A 22 24.17 -12.88 -13.26
N GLY A 23 23.96 -11.71 -12.65
CA GLY A 23 22.91 -10.79 -13.06
C GLY A 23 21.56 -11.00 -12.37
N TYR A 24 21.49 -11.92 -11.40
CA TYR A 24 20.31 -12.18 -10.58
C TYR A 24 20.64 -12.07 -9.09
N PHE A 25 19.61 -11.82 -8.29
CA PHE A 25 19.63 -11.87 -6.83
C PHE A 25 18.55 -12.83 -6.32
N CYS A 26 18.74 -13.32 -5.09
CA CYS A 26 17.80 -14.18 -4.44
C CYS A 26 16.63 -13.37 -3.89
N SER A 27 15.45 -13.57 -4.49
CA SER A 27 14.20 -12.94 -4.03
C SER A 27 13.47 -13.78 -2.99
N TYR A 28 13.76 -15.08 -2.93
CA TYR A 28 13.15 -16.00 -1.99
C TYR A 28 14.13 -17.11 -1.57
N PHE A 29 14.33 -17.23 -0.26
CA PHE A 29 15.17 -18.24 0.37
C PHE A 29 14.34 -19.43 0.83
N GLY A 30 14.84 -20.62 0.51
CA GLY A 30 14.39 -21.89 1.08
C GLY A 30 15.18 -22.28 2.33
N THR A 31 15.07 -23.54 2.71
CA THR A 31 15.76 -24.10 3.89
C THR A 31 17.26 -24.27 3.67
N GLU A 32 17.70 -24.57 2.44
CA GLU A 32 19.09 -24.94 2.12
C GLU A 32 19.76 -23.99 1.12
N GLY A 33 19.09 -22.92 0.68
CA GLY A 33 19.65 -21.99 -0.30
C GLY A 33 18.60 -21.08 -0.93
N CYS A 34 18.95 -20.48 -2.07
CA CYS A 34 18.00 -19.70 -2.84
C CYS A 34 17.04 -20.62 -3.61
N GLU A 35 15.74 -20.32 -3.57
CA GLU A 35 14.73 -21.05 -4.34
C GLU A 35 14.20 -20.25 -5.54
N LEU A 36 14.27 -18.91 -5.47
CA LEU A 36 13.85 -18.04 -6.58
C LEU A 36 14.80 -16.88 -6.81
N CYS A 37 15.42 -16.86 -7.99
CA CYS A 37 16.28 -15.78 -8.43
C CYS A 37 15.56 -14.83 -9.38
N GLN A 38 15.60 -13.54 -9.06
CA GLN A 38 15.10 -12.45 -9.88
C GLN A 38 16.25 -11.69 -10.51
N ARG A 39 16.05 -11.22 -11.74
CA ARG A 39 17.07 -10.44 -12.45
C ARG A 39 17.23 -9.10 -11.74
N TYR A 40 18.46 -8.60 -11.64
CA TYR A 40 18.65 -7.25 -11.13
C TYR A 40 17.90 -6.22 -12.00
N THR A 41 17.31 -5.24 -11.33
CA THR A 41 16.77 -4.04 -11.96
C THR A 41 17.87 -3.30 -12.71
N VAL A 42 17.53 -2.88 -13.94
CA VAL A 42 18.41 -2.07 -14.77
C VAL A 42 17.99 -0.60 -14.62
N CYS A 43 18.82 0.21 -13.96
CA CYS A 43 18.76 1.66 -14.02
C CYS A 43 19.06 2.13 -15.44
N PHE A 44 18.02 2.64 -16.09
CA PHE A 44 18.04 3.18 -17.45
C PHE A 44 18.52 4.65 -17.46
N PRO A 45 18.80 5.21 -18.65
CA PRO A 45 19.16 6.62 -18.80
C PRO A 45 18.12 7.53 -18.15
N GLY A 46 18.58 8.62 -17.53
CA GLY A 46 17.78 9.49 -16.66
C GLY A 46 17.77 9.05 -15.19
N SER A 47 18.29 7.87 -14.86
CA SER A 47 18.48 7.38 -13.49
C SER A 47 19.93 6.96 -13.26
N MET A 48 20.40 7.04 -12.02
CA MET A 48 21.69 6.49 -11.59
C MET A 48 21.50 5.32 -10.63
N VAL A 49 22.51 4.46 -10.54
CA VAL A 49 22.61 3.42 -9.53
C VAL A 49 22.95 4.10 -8.21
N LYS A 50 21.99 4.13 -7.29
CA LYS A 50 22.19 4.61 -5.93
C LYS A 50 22.90 3.56 -5.09
N GLU A 51 22.40 2.33 -5.17
CA GLU A 51 22.95 1.18 -4.45
C GLU A 51 23.05 0.00 -5.40
N ARG A 52 24.20 -0.66 -5.38
CA ARG A 52 24.42 -1.87 -6.15
C ARG A 52 23.76 -3.05 -5.44
N GLY A 53 23.06 -3.87 -6.21
CA GLY A 53 22.48 -5.11 -5.73
C GLY A 53 23.54 -6.10 -5.24
N THR A 54 23.11 -6.98 -4.36
CA THR A 54 23.91 -8.06 -3.78
C THR A 54 23.28 -9.40 -4.13
N LYS A 55 23.88 -10.52 -3.69
CA LYS A 55 23.28 -11.85 -3.85
C LYS A 55 21.84 -11.94 -3.35
N THR A 56 21.39 -11.04 -2.47
CA THR A 56 20.09 -11.09 -1.79
C THR A 56 19.26 -9.82 -1.96
N THR A 57 19.80 -8.78 -2.63
CA THR A 57 19.14 -7.48 -2.76
C THR A 57 19.24 -6.97 -4.19
N ASP A 58 18.21 -6.29 -4.66
CA ASP A 58 18.21 -5.70 -6.00
C ASP A 58 19.09 -4.43 -6.10
N ASN A 59 19.39 -4.00 -7.32
CA ASN A 59 19.90 -2.66 -7.61
C ASN A 59 18.86 -1.61 -7.25
N VAL A 60 19.28 -0.54 -6.59
CA VAL A 60 18.44 0.62 -6.31
C VAL A 60 18.78 1.72 -7.30
N CYS A 61 17.78 2.16 -8.05
CA CYS A 61 17.89 3.25 -9.00
C CYS A 61 17.30 4.53 -8.41
N GLU A 62 18.00 5.64 -8.59
CA GLU A 62 17.51 6.97 -8.22
C GLU A 62 17.44 7.87 -9.46
N PRO A 63 16.36 8.63 -9.66
CA PRO A 63 16.28 9.61 -10.74
C PRO A 63 17.41 10.64 -10.64
N CYS A 64 17.95 11.07 -11.78
CA CYS A 64 18.89 12.18 -11.79
C CYS A 64 18.23 13.48 -11.31
N PRO A 65 18.92 14.32 -10.52
CA PRO A 65 18.40 15.61 -10.11
C PRO A 65 18.16 16.53 -11.32
N PRO A 66 17.25 17.51 -11.20
CA PRO A 66 16.95 18.45 -12.28
C PRO A 66 18.22 19.09 -12.84
N GLY A 67 18.28 19.21 -14.17
CA GLY A 67 19.44 19.77 -14.85
C GLY A 67 20.59 18.78 -15.12
N THR A 68 20.48 17.54 -14.63
CA THR A 68 21.42 16.47 -14.92
C THR A 68 20.73 15.27 -15.56
N SER A 69 21.49 14.44 -16.25
CA SER A 69 21.00 13.22 -16.90
C SER A 69 22.10 12.16 -16.96
N SER A 70 21.73 10.89 -16.85
CA SER A 70 22.58 9.76 -17.22
C SER A 70 22.24 9.32 -18.64
N THR A 71 23.24 8.94 -19.45
CA THR A 71 23.04 8.51 -20.85
C THR A 71 23.20 7.01 -21.06
N ALA A 72 23.82 6.31 -20.11
CA ALA A 72 24.09 4.88 -20.17
C ALA A 72 23.26 4.10 -19.15
N ASN A 73 22.93 2.85 -19.48
CA ASN A 73 22.39 1.89 -18.51
C ASN A 73 23.42 1.65 -17.40
N MET A 74 22.94 1.46 -16.17
CA MET A 74 23.79 1.22 -14.99
C MET A 74 24.82 2.34 -14.74
N SER A 75 24.50 3.60 -15.08
CA SER A 75 25.35 4.74 -14.73
C SER A 75 25.37 4.97 -13.22
N TYR A 76 26.53 5.24 -12.64
CA TYR A 76 26.69 5.59 -11.21
C TYR A 76 26.68 7.10 -10.97
N SER A 77 26.56 7.90 -12.03
CA SER A 77 26.55 9.35 -11.94
C SER A 77 25.62 9.98 -12.96
N CYS A 78 25.19 11.20 -12.64
CA CYS A 78 24.44 12.07 -13.54
C CYS A 78 25.37 13.18 -14.04
N THR A 79 25.32 13.47 -15.34
CA THR A 79 26.10 14.54 -15.94
C THR A 79 25.20 15.74 -16.23
N PRO A 80 25.70 16.99 -16.14
CA PRO A 80 24.93 18.16 -16.53
C PRO A 80 24.38 18.02 -17.95
N SER A 81 23.09 18.27 -18.12
CA SER A 81 22.49 18.27 -19.45
C SER A 81 23.02 19.47 -20.24
N SER A 82 23.51 19.24 -21.45
CA SER A 82 23.99 20.30 -22.34
C SER A 82 22.91 21.33 -22.70
N ARG A 83 21.63 21.01 -22.46
CA ARG A 83 20.49 21.88 -22.80
C ARG A 83 20.16 22.97 -21.77
N LEU A 84 20.81 22.98 -20.59
CA LEU A 84 20.62 24.06 -19.62
C LEU A 84 21.36 25.35 -19.97
N LYS A 85 22.24 25.33 -20.97
CA LYS A 85 23.02 26.51 -21.35
C LYS A 85 22.27 27.52 -22.23
N GLU A 86 21.07 27.19 -22.70
CA GLU A 86 20.36 28.04 -23.67
C GLU A 86 19.16 28.80 -23.08
N ASN A 87 18.67 28.41 -21.90
CA ASN A 87 17.46 29.01 -21.32
C ASN A 87 17.72 29.81 -20.02
N ASP A 88 18.95 29.83 -19.50
CA ASP A 88 19.29 30.49 -18.23
C ASP A 88 19.95 31.88 -18.41
N LEU A 89 19.92 32.45 -19.63
CA LEU A 89 20.47 33.78 -19.94
C LEU A 89 19.41 34.88 -20.10
N VAL A 90 18.14 34.61 -19.79
CA VAL A 90 17.10 35.65 -19.74
C VAL A 90 16.34 35.61 -18.41
N GLN A 91 17.05 35.75 -17.30
CA GLN A 91 16.52 36.51 -16.17
C GLN A 91 17.67 37.02 -15.28
N GLY A 92 18.41 37.99 -15.81
CA GLY A 92 19.17 38.90 -14.98
C GLY A 92 18.22 39.90 -14.31
N GLU A 93 18.50 40.12 -13.03
CA GLU A 93 18.16 41.32 -12.25
C GLU A 93 16.68 41.47 -11.82
N ASP A 94 16.40 41.08 -10.57
CA ASP A 94 16.20 42.07 -9.51
C ASP A 94 16.45 41.44 -8.13
N GLY A 95 17.33 42.08 -7.35
CA GLY A 95 17.73 41.63 -6.03
C GLY A 95 16.69 41.97 -4.96
N ASN A 96 16.44 41.04 -4.05
CA ASN A 96 16.16 41.36 -2.66
C ASN A 96 16.45 40.14 -1.77
N PRO A 97 17.30 40.23 -0.72
CA PRO A 97 17.41 39.18 0.27
C PRO A 97 16.37 39.46 1.36
N SER A 98 15.28 38.68 1.38
CA SER A 98 14.50 38.52 2.60
C SER A 98 14.37 37.04 2.88
N SER A 99 15.21 36.59 3.81
CA SER A 99 14.84 35.51 4.71
C SER A 99 13.45 35.80 5.27
N ASP A 100 12.51 34.86 5.11
CA ASP A 100 11.74 34.30 6.22
C ASP A 100 10.61 33.39 5.74
N SER A 101 10.37 32.38 6.57
CA SER A 101 9.07 31.78 6.85
C SER A 101 8.53 30.67 5.93
N SER A 102 8.77 29.44 6.41
CA SER A 102 7.83 28.31 6.52
C SER A 102 6.66 28.17 5.53
N VAL A 103 6.73 27.07 4.78
CA VAL A 103 5.67 26.08 4.49
C VAL A 103 4.26 26.49 4.94
N THR A 104 3.36 26.75 3.98
CA THR A 104 1.94 26.40 4.13
C THR A 104 1.35 26.05 2.77
N ALA A 105 1.31 24.76 2.45
CA ALA A 105 0.47 24.25 1.38
C ALA A 105 -0.99 24.41 1.81
N ILE A 106 -1.72 25.31 1.16
CA ILE A 106 -3.17 25.45 1.37
C ILE A 106 -3.85 24.28 0.66
N VAL A 107 -4.06 23.18 1.37
CA VAL A 107 -5.10 22.19 1.02
C VAL A 107 -6.39 22.64 1.70
N GLY A 108 -7.04 23.64 1.10
CA GLY A 108 -8.23 24.28 1.62
C GLY A 108 -9.49 23.86 0.88
N SER A 109 -10.07 22.70 1.24
CA SER A 109 -11.53 22.45 1.11
C SER A 109 -11.86 21.04 1.62
N GLY A 110 -12.20 20.94 2.91
CA GLY A 110 -12.69 19.68 3.48
C GLY A 110 -12.85 19.68 5.00
N VAL A 111 -12.17 20.57 5.72
CA VAL A 111 -12.26 20.58 7.20
C VAL A 111 -13.43 21.43 7.70
N GLY A 112 -13.72 22.57 7.05
CA GLY A 112 -14.80 23.47 7.49
C GLY A 112 -16.20 22.86 7.45
N ILE A 113 -16.51 22.10 6.39
CA ILE A 113 -17.82 21.44 6.25
C ILE A 113 -17.98 20.33 7.30
N ASN A 114 -16.91 19.56 7.55
CA ASN A 114 -16.94 18.51 8.58
C ASN A 114 -17.19 19.09 9.98
N VAL A 115 -16.57 20.21 10.33
CA VAL A 115 -16.80 20.88 11.62
C VAL A 115 -18.24 21.39 11.74
N LEU A 116 -18.82 21.95 10.67
CA LEU A 116 -20.21 22.42 10.67
C LEU A 116 -21.22 21.26 10.81
N VAL A 117 -20.99 20.14 10.14
CA VAL A 117 -21.84 18.94 10.23
C VAL A 117 -21.76 18.33 11.64
N ILE A 118 -20.57 18.25 12.22
CA ILE A 118 -20.39 17.75 13.60
C ILE A 118 -21.10 18.67 14.60
N ALA A 119 -20.93 19.98 14.48
CA ALA A 119 -21.59 20.95 15.36
C ALA A 119 -23.12 20.86 15.27
N ALA A 120 -23.67 20.80 14.05
CA ALA A 120 -25.11 20.65 13.84
C ALA A 120 -25.64 19.31 14.40
N GLY A 121 -24.89 18.22 14.23
CA GLY A 121 -25.20 16.91 14.80
C GLY A 121 -25.26 16.92 16.32
N LEU A 122 -24.27 17.53 16.99
CA LEU A 122 -24.23 17.65 18.45
C LEU A 122 -25.40 18.49 18.97
N ILE A 123 -25.73 19.60 18.31
CA ILE A 123 -26.88 20.45 18.67
C ILE A 123 -28.19 19.67 18.50
N TYR A 124 -28.35 18.92 17.41
CA TYR A 124 -29.55 18.10 17.17
C TYR A 124 -29.71 17.01 18.23
N ILE A 125 -28.64 16.29 18.57
CA ILE A 125 -28.65 15.26 19.63
C ILE A 125 -28.99 15.89 20.98
N TRP A 126 -28.39 17.03 21.31
CA TRP A 126 -28.66 17.74 22.57
C TRP A 126 -30.11 18.21 22.65
N GLN A 127 -30.66 18.79 21.58
CA GLN A 127 -32.07 19.17 21.52
C GLN A 127 -32.99 17.95 21.64
N ARG A 128 -32.68 16.83 20.97
CA ARG A 128 -33.48 15.60 21.07
C ARG A 128 -33.43 15.01 22.47
N ARG A 129 -32.28 15.06 23.15
CA ARG A 129 -32.12 14.64 24.55
C ARG A 129 -32.88 15.57 25.51
N LYS A 130 -32.87 16.88 25.24
CA LYS A 130 -33.70 17.85 25.97
C LYS A 130 -35.19 17.57 25.79
N ARG A 131 -35.66 17.28 24.57
CA ARG A 131 -37.06 16.88 24.32
C ARG A 131 -37.44 15.56 25.01
N LYS A 132 -36.53 14.58 25.06
CA LYS A 132 -36.74 13.31 25.80
C LYS A 132 -36.75 13.50 27.33
N ASN A 133 -35.96 14.46 27.85
CA ASN A 133 -35.97 14.83 29.27
C ASN A 133 -37.08 15.83 29.65
N TYR A 134 -37.74 16.43 28.65
CA TYR A 134 -38.94 17.27 28.82
C TYR A 134 -40.25 16.51 28.58
N VAL A 135 -40.21 15.17 28.47
CA VAL A 135 -41.43 14.36 28.61
C VAL A 135 -41.73 14.26 30.11
N PRO A 136 -42.83 14.87 30.61
CA PRO A 136 -43.20 14.74 32.01
C PRO A 136 -43.68 13.31 32.27
N ARG A 137 -43.15 12.69 33.32
CA ARG A 137 -43.70 11.48 33.93
C ARG A 137 -44.95 11.90 34.70
N ASN A 138 -46.15 11.61 34.18
CA ASN A 138 -47.37 11.47 35.00
C ASN A 138 -48.56 10.85 34.26
N GLY A 139 -49.14 9.81 34.88
CA GLY A 139 -50.60 9.60 34.92
C GLY A 139 -51.26 8.67 33.89
N GLN A 140 -51.23 7.36 34.17
CA GLN A 140 -52.37 6.44 34.32
C GLN A 140 -53.50 6.31 33.24
N GLN A 141 -53.80 5.02 32.94
CA GLN A 141 -55.07 4.39 32.51
C GLN A 141 -55.37 4.13 31.00
N ASP A 142 -55.32 2.82 30.67
CA ASP A 142 -56.20 1.94 29.84
C ASP A 142 -57.11 2.60 28.75
N GLN A 143 -57.43 2.03 27.57
CA GLN A 143 -57.59 0.63 27.15
C GLN A 143 -57.76 0.56 25.61
N ALA A 144 -57.29 -0.55 25.01
CA ALA A 144 -57.62 -1.22 23.74
C ALA A 144 -58.40 -0.52 22.59
N LEU A 145 -57.85 -0.63 21.36
CA LEU A 145 -58.60 -1.14 20.21
C LEU A 145 -57.68 -1.90 19.24
N ILE A 146 -57.99 -3.17 19.05
CA ILE A 146 -57.37 -4.12 18.11
C ILE A 146 -57.90 -3.82 16.69
N LEU A 147 -57.02 -3.81 15.69
CA LEU A 147 -57.36 -4.43 14.40
C LEU A 147 -56.10 -4.94 13.69
N THR A 148 -56.02 -6.27 13.72
CA THR A 148 -55.29 -7.19 12.85
C THR A 148 -55.16 -6.73 11.40
N VAL A 149 -53.96 -6.85 10.82
CA VAL A 149 -53.77 -7.54 9.53
C VAL A 149 -52.46 -8.31 9.62
N GLU A 150 -52.63 -9.62 9.46
CA GLU A 150 -51.66 -10.68 9.28
C GLU A 150 -51.08 -10.64 7.85
N ASN A 151 -49.76 -10.77 7.74
CA ASN A 151 -49.02 -11.51 6.69
C ASN A 151 -47.52 -11.24 6.95
N GLY A 152 -46.69 -12.21 7.30
CA GLY A 152 -46.47 -13.45 6.54
C GLY A 152 -45.69 -13.04 5.28
N ASP A 153 -44.37 -13.14 5.25
CA ASP A 153 -43.70 -14.43 5.11
C ASP A 153 -42.23 -14.36 5.54
N GLN A 154 -41.83 -15.39 6.28
CA GLN A 154 -40.49 -15.73 6.69
C GLN A 154 -40.17 -17.06 6.00
N THR A 155 -39.39 -17.05 4.93
CA THR A 155 -38.70 -18.28 4.50
C THR A 155 -37.29 -18.28 5.07
N THR A 156 -37.21 -18.72 6.32
CA THR A 156 -36.06 -19.42 6.91
C THR A 156 -36.04 -20.86 6.43
N VAL A 157 -34.90 -21.34 5.95
CA VAL A 157 -34.51 -22.77 6.03
C VAL A 157 -32.96 -22.84 6.04
N PRO A 158 -32.33 -23.93 6.52
CA PRO A 158 -31.49 -23.87 7.71
C PRO A 158 -30.08 -24.47 7.48
N VAL A 159 -29.37 -24.55 8.60
CA VAL A 159 -28.06 -25.15 8.90
C VAL A 159 -27.91 -26.62 8.46
N GLN A 160 -26.68 -26.93 8.00
CA GLN A 160 -25.87 -28.18 7.98
C GLN A 160 -26.54 -29.55 7.86
N GLU A 161 -25.91 -30.46 7.10
CA GLU A 161 -25.41 -31.72 7.67
C GLU A 161 -24.05 -32.13 7.05
N THR A 162 -23.13 -32.49 7.94
CA THR A 162 -21.95 -33.31 7.69
C THR A 162 -22.37 -34.77 7.86
N SER A 163 -21.98 -35.64 6.92
CA SER A 163 -21.94 -37.09 7.15
C SER A 163 -20.69 -37.68 6.50
N ALA A 164 -19.86 -38.29 7.35
CA ALA A 164 -18.83 -39.26 6.99
C ALA A 164 -19.48 -40.57 6.49
N ASP A 165 -18.74 -41.37 5.70
CA ASP A 165 -18.30 -42.78 5.95
C ASP A 165 -17.82 -43.45 4.60
N PRO A 166 -17.31 -44.71 4.53
CA PRO A 166 -15.88 -45.04 4.46
C PRO A 166 -15.52 -46.08 3.34
N GLU A 167 -14.32 -46.68 3.46
CA GLU A 167 -13.78 -47.92 2.82
C GLU A 167 -13.33 -47.87 1.34
N GLU A 168 -12.02 -48.03 1.05
CA GLU A 168 -11.24 -49.28 0.82
C GLU A 168 -11.29 -49.69 -0.68
N THR A 169 -10.21 -49.79 -1.47
CA THR A 169 -9.22 -50.90 -1.47
C THR A 169 -8.19 -50.71 -2.63
N ARG A 170 -6.88 -50.87 -2.31
CA ARG A 170 -5.75 -51.57 -3.00
C ARG A 170 -5.62 -51.69 -4.56
N ALA A 171 -4.34 -51.51 -4.99
CA ALA A 171 -3.61 -52.01 -6.19
C ALA A 171 -4.06 -51.48 -7.57
N GLU A 172 -3.19 -51.18 -8.55
CA GLU A 172 -1.82 -51.60 -8.88
C GLU A 172 -0.85 -50.42 -9.12
#